data_AF-A0AAU7LZ57-F1
#
_entry.id   AF-A0AAU7LZ57-F1
#
_cell.length_a   1.000
_cell.length_b   1.000
_cell.length_c   1.000
_cell.angle_alpha   90.00
_cell.angle_beta   90.00
_cell.angle_gamma   90.00
#
_symmetry.space_group_name_H-M   'P 1'
#
loop_
_entity.id
_entity.type
_entity.pdbx_description
1 polymer ?
#
loop_
_entity_poly.entity_id
_entity_poly.type
_entity_poly.pdbx_seq_one_letter_code
_entity_poly.pdbx_strand_id
1 'polypeptide(L)'
;MEFQAVSASRAHLAVQKNRLLRDAWLAEASELDAVLGATNCGAMLTDPSGVVIGTTCSRRENEKITPVAHRIGVNFSEEAIGTSAPGIVARTGQQACVQGAEHYFESVNLMHCAAAPIRDIYGNLAGVLDMSSEGIAFNFDAATVVGIYASSIENRLLVSQSDEHLIVRFQISLAMLDTPMACLMGVNMAGQIVWRNAAASRLLGVSPEGECPKPCTVDEVLQRSFSELASTPGTGSSLLRLPNGLLVHVRCELQARDGHRQLFAMRQPVQEASWVEKTRDDPLPTASVPEHNTALAAVDPSEPASLRDADVDLIARTLKECGGNVSAAARKLRVSRGLIYRRIQGA
;
A
#
# COMPACT_ATOMS: atom_id res chain seq x y z
N MET A 1 9.40 32.81 9.84
CA MET A 1 8.06 32.30 9.47
C MET A 1 7.23 32.18 10.73
N GLU A 2 5.95 32.56 10.70
CA GLU A 2 5.02 32.31 11.81
C GLU A 2 3.99 31.25 11.38
N PHE A 3 3.79 30.22 12.21
CA PHE A 3 2.73 29.23 12.00
C PHE A 3 1.38 29.86 12.35
N GLN A 4 0.79 30.54 11.36
CA GLN A 4 -0.48 31.24 11.55
C GLN A 4 -1.63 30.25 11.70
N ALA A 5 -2.32 30.36 12.83
CA ALA A 5 -3.59 29.69 13.02
C ALA A 5 -4.67 30.37 12.17
N VAL A 6 -5.53 29.57 11.54
CA VAL A 6 -6.75 30.07 10.95
C VAL A 6 -7.71 30.55 12.04
N SER A 7 -8.77 31.29 11.66
CA SER A 7 -9.79 31.69 12.62
C SER A 7 -10.41 30.47 13.33
N ALA A 8 -10.82 30.64 14.59
CA ALA A 8 -11.45 29.54 15.35
C ALA A 8 -12.66 28.93 14.63
N SER A 9 -13.44 29.77 13.94
CA SER A 9 -14.56 29.31 13.10
C SER A 9 -14.09 28.45 11.93
N ARG A 10 -13.01 28.83 11.22
CA ARG A 10 -12.45 28.03 10.12
C ARG A 10 -11.86 26.72 10.64
N ALA A 11 -11.16 26.72 11.78
CA ALA A 11 -10.62 25.51 12.39
C ALA A 11 -11.74 24.54 12.80
N HIS A 12 -12.81 25.05 13.43
CA HIS A 12 -13.97 24.24 13.80
C HIS A 12 -14.67 23.66 12.56
N LEU A 13 -14.87 24.47 11.52
CA LEU A 13 -15.46 24.02 10.27
C LEU A 13 -14.61 22.94 9.57
N ALA A 14 -13.29 23.09 9.57
CA ALA A 14 -12.37 22.09 9.02
C ALA A 14 -12.52 20.75 9.76
N VAL A 15 -12.54 20.77 11.10
CA VAL A 15 -12.76 19.55 11.91
C VAL A 15 -14.14 18.94 11.64
N GLN A 16 -15.18 19.75 11.56
CA GLN A 16 -16.55 19.27 11.35
C GLN A 16 -16.75 18.67 9.96
N LYS A 17 -16.23 19.32 8.91
CA LYS A 17 -16.32 18.82 7.52
C LYS A 17 -15.56 17.52 7.33
N ASN A 18 -14.43 17.35 8.03
CA ASN A 18 -13.56 16.18 7.92
C ASN A 18 -13.77 15.17 9.05
N ARG A 19 -15.00 15.05 9.57
CA ARG A 19 -15.30 14.18 10.72
C ARG A 19 -14.90 12.71 10.50
N LEU A 20 -15.26 12.13 9.35
CA LEU A 20 -14.92 10.72 9.05
C LEU A 20 -13.40 10.50 8.97
N LEU A 21 -12.66 11.41 8.34
CA LEU A 21 -11.20 11.37 8.30
C LEU A 21 -10.60 11.52 9.70
N ARG A 22 -11.15 12.42 10.51
CA ARG A 22 -10.71 12.60 11.90
C ARG A 22 -10.98 11.36 12.75
N ASP A 23 -12.14 10.72 12.59
CA ASP A 23 -12.48 9.49 13.30
C ASP A 23 -11.52 8.34 12.89
N ALA A 24 -11.19 8.23 11.59
CA ALA A 24 -10.18 7.29 11.09
C ALA A 24 -8.78 7.57 11.67
N TRP A 25 -8.37 8.83 11.76
CA TRP A 25 -7.13 9.25 12.41
C TRP A 25 -7.09 8.90 13.89
N LEU A 26 -8.16 9.19 14.63
CA LEU A 26 -8.21 8.95 16.07
C LEU A 26 -8.07 7.46 16.42
N ALA A 27 -8.48 6.56 15.51
CA ALA A 27 -8.28 5.13 15.67
C ALA A 27 -6.79 4.70 15.60
N GLU A 28 -5.94 5.49 14.95
CA GLU A 28 -4.51 5.19 14.73
C GLU A 28 -3.58 6.05 15.60
N ALA A 29 -4.06 7.24 16.00
CA ALA A 29 -3.24 8.27 16.63
C ALA A 29 -2.56 7.80 17.93
N SER A 30 -3.23 6.99 18.75
CA SER A 30 -2.66 6.48 20.00
C SER A 30 -1.52 5.49 19.78
N GLU A 31 -1.64 4.64 18.76
CA GLU A 31 -0.59 3.68 18.42
C GLU A 31 0.60 4.40 17.80
N LEU A 32 0.35 5.34 16.89
CA LEU A 32 1.39 6.17 16.30
C LEU A 32 2.12 6.99 17.38
N ASP A 33 1.40 7.58 18.34
CA ASP A 33 2.02 8.30 19.46
C ASP A 33 2.93 7.40 20.31
N ALA A 34 2.51 6.15 20.56
CA ALA A 34 3.33 5.16 21.26
C ALA A 34 4.59 4.77 20.46
N VAL A 35 4.48 4.56 19.15
CA VAL A 35 5.62 4.27 18.27
C VAL A 35 6.61 5.43 18.22
N LEU A 36 6.13 6.67 18.20
CA LEU A 36 6.97 7.86 18.19
C LEU A 36 7.47 8.25 19.59
N GLY A 37 6.91 7.70 20.67
CA GLY A 37 7.17 8.09 22.05
C GLY A 37 8.65 8.13 22.44
N ALA A 38 9.47 7.22 21.91
CA ALA A 38 10.91 7.15 22.17
C ALA A 38 11.80 7.93 21.18
N THR A 39 11.21 8.61 20.18
CA THR A 39 11.94 9.36 19.13
C THR A 39 11.95 10.87 19.41
N ASN A 40 12.34 11.75 18.48
CA ASN A 40 12.06 13.21 18.56
C ASN A 40 10.98 13.62 17.54
N CYS A 41 10.08 12.71 17.22
CA CYS A 41 9.09 12.91 16.17
C CYS A 41 7.72 13.24 16.77
N GLY A 42 7.02 14.15 16.11
CA GLY A 42 5.58 14.33 16.24
C GLY A 42 4.89 14.01 14.92
N ALA A 43 3.59 13.76 14.96
CA ALA A 43 2.78 13.60 13.76
C ALA A 43 1.58 14.56 13.77
N MET A 44 1.16 14.97 12.58
CA MET A 44 -0.03 15.78 12.38
C MET A 44 -0.80 15.35 11.12
N LEU A 45 -2.09 15.60 11.14
CA LEU A 45 -3.00 15.39 10.04
C LEU A 45 -3.57 16.73 9.57
N THR A 46 -3.49 17.00 8.28
CA THR A 46 -4.13 18.16 7.65
C THR A 46 -5.34 17.74 6.82
N ASP A 47 -6.29 18.66 6.70
CA ASP A 47 -7.33 18.58 5.66
C ASP A 47 -6.74 18.93 4.27
N PRO A 48 -7.50 18.79 3.17
CA PRO A 48 -7.00 19.06 1.82
C PRO A 48 -6.59 20.53 1.59
N SER A 49 -7.08 21.45 2.42
CA SER A 49 -6.73 22.87 2.36
C SER A 49 -5.47 23.23 3.16
N GLY A 50 -4.86 22.24 3.81
CA GLY A 50 -3.66 22.41 4.63
C GLY A 50 -3.95 22.76 6.10
N VAL A 51 -5.21 22.77 6.54
CA VAL A 51 -5.53 23.08 7.94
C VAL A 51 -5.31 21.84 8.81
N VAL A 52 -4.52 21.98 9.88
CA VAL A 52 -4.27 20.88 10.83
C VAL A 52 -5.57 20.51 11.56
N ILE A 53 -5.98 19.25 11.45
CA ILE A 53 -7.19 18.67 12.04
C ILE A 53 -6.90 17.49 12.96
N GLY A 54 -5.64 17.07 13.12
CA GLY A 54 -5.21 16.04 14.08
C GLY A 54 -3.74 16.20 14.43
N THR A 55 -3.34 15.86 15.64
CA THR A 55 -1.94 15.92 16.12
C THR A 55 -1.71 14.81 17.15
N THR A 56 -0.50 14.28 17.23
CA THR A 56 -0.07 13.44 18.36
C THR A 56 0.37 14.31 19.54
N CYS A 57 0.41 13.74 20.74
CA CYS A 57 0.64 14.45 21.99
C CYS A 57 2.11 14.36 22.43
N SER A 58 3.06 14.59 21.53
CA SER A 58 4.47 14.65 21.93
C SER A 58 4.87 16.10 22.13
N ARG A 59 4.97 16.53 23.38
CA ARG A 59 5.66 17.78 23.74
C ARG A 59 6.96 17.41 24.42
N ARG A 60 8.09 17.70 23.76
CA ARG A 60 9.42 17.44 24.31
C ARG A 60 10.06 18.73 24.76
N GLU A 61 10.86 18.65 25.83
CA GLU A 61 11.42 19.83 26.51
C GLU A 61 12.32 20.69 25.61
N ASN A 62 12.94 20.09 24.59
CA ASN A 62 13.90 20.74 23.70
C ASN A 62 13.33 21.20 22.34
N GLU A 63 12.04 20.97 22.08
CA GLU A 63 11.40 21.37 20.81
C GLU A 63 10.85 22.80 20.91
N LYS A 64 11.10 23.61 19.88
CA LYS A 64 10.61 24.99 19.78
C LYS A 64 9.60 25.15 18.65
N ILE A 65 9.78 24.42 17.57
CA ILE A 65 8.99 24.51 16.34
C ILE A 65 7.78 23.59 16.44
N THR A 66 7.99 22.30 16.73
CA THR A 66 6.92 21.29 16.74
C THR A 66 5.72 21.66 17.63
N PRO A 67 5.88 22.17 18.87
CA PRO A 67 4.74 22.56 19.72
C PRO A 67 3.92 23.73 19.18
N VAL A 68 4.50 24.54 18.29
CA VAL A 68 3.85 25.69 17.66
C VAL A 68 3.21 25.30 16.34
N ALA A 69 3.88 24.42 15.61
CA ALA A 69 3.48 23.92 14.30
C ALA A 69 2.33 22.89 14.41
N HIS A 70 2.42 21.92 15.32
CA HIS A 70 1.45 20.84 15.51
C HIS A 70 0.32 21.29 16.44
N ARG A 71 -0.47 22.26 16.00
CA ARG A 71 -1.70 22.68 16.69
C ARG A 71 -2.86 22.65 15.72
N ILE A 72 -4.00 22.16 16.20
CA ILE A 72 -5.26 22.18 15.45
C ILE A 72 -5.53 23.61 14.97
N GLY A 73 -5.80 23.76 13.68
CA GLY A 73 -6.07 25.05 13.04
C GLY A 73 -4.85 25.75 12.44
N VAL A 74 -3.61 25.27 12.64
CA VAL A 74 -2.45 25.84 11.93
C VAL A 74 -2.60 25.57 10.42
N ASN A 75 -2.26 26.56 9.59
CA ASN A 75 -2.32 26.43 8.14
C ASN A 75 -0.96 26.02 7.55
N PHE A 76 -0.91 24.84 6.94
CA PHE A 76 0.24 24.27 6.23
C PHE A 76 0.09 24.31 4.70
N SER A 77 -0.86 25.09 4.17
CA SER A 77 -0.90 25.34 2.73
C SER A 77 0.44 25.92 2.26
N GLU A 78 0.92 25.49 1.10
CA GLU A 78 2.18 25.97 0.52
C GLU A 78 2.23 27.51 0.40
N GLU A 79 1.08 28.15 0.14
CA GLU A 79 0.95 29.62 0.13
C GLU A 79 1.26 30.29 1.47
N ALA A 80 1.05 29.59 2.60
CA ALA A 80 1.22 30.12 3.94
C ALA A 80 2.61 29.86 4.52
N ILE A 81 3.21 28.69 4.23
CA ILE A 81 4.46 28.24 4.86
C ILE A 81 5.57 27.88 3.86
N GLY A 82 5.34 28.09 2.57
CA GLY A 82 6.28 27.72 1.52
C GLY A 82 6.46 26.21 1.37
N THR A 83 7.56 25.82 0.71
CA THR A 83 7.91 24.42 0.49
C THR A 83 8.01 23.65 1.81
N SER A 84 7.14 22.65 1.93
CA SER A 84 7.03 21.75 3.08
C SER A 84 6.56 20.38 2.60
N ALA A 85 6.86 19.32 3.34
CA ALA A 85 6.39 17.97 3.00
C ALA A 85 4.87 17.90 2.81
N PRO A 86 4.01 18.39 3.74
CA PRO A 86 2.58 18.35 3.53
C PRO A 86 2.12 19.18 2.32
N GLY A 87 2.78 20.31 2.03
CA GLY A 87 2.51 21.10 0.83
C GLY A 87 2.81 20.34 -0.47
N ILE A 88 3.99 19.72 -0.57
CA ILE A 88 4.37 18.92 -1.75
C ILE A 88 3.40 17.75 -1.96
N VAL A 89 3.08 17.02 -0.89
CA VAL A 89 2.13 15.89 -0.97
C VAL A 89 0.75 16.37 -1.40
N ALA A 90 0.26 17.49 -0.85
CA ALA A 90 -1.04 18.03 -1.22
C ALA A 90 -1.12 18.41 -2.70
N ARG A 91 -0.01 18.88 -3.29
CA ARG A 91 0.08 19.27 -4.70
C ARG A 91 0.29 18.09 -5.65
N THR A 92 1.10 17.12 -5.26
CA THR A 92 1.51 16.01 -6.13
C THR A 92 0.64 14.76 -5.96
N GLY A 93 -0.04 14.62 -4.83
CA GLY A 93 -0.73 13.39 -4.45
C GLY A 93 0.22 12.20 -4.27
N GLN A 94 1.52 12.46 -4.09
CA GLN A 94 2.58 11.47 -3.90
C GLN A 94 3.26 11.72 -2.57
N GLN A 95 3.75 10.64 -1.95
CA GLN A 95 4.53 10.72 -0.74
C GLN A 95 5.82 11.53 -0.95
N ALA A 96 6.22 12.35 0.03
CA ALA A 96 7.39 13.21 -0.07
C ALA A 96 8.12 13.36 1.27
N CYS A 97 9.42 13.60 1.17
CA CYS A 97 10.27 14.00 2.31
C CYS A 97 10.85 15.37 2.03
N VAL A 98 10.96 16.20 3.05
CA VAL A 98 11.61 17.52 3.00
C VAL A 98 12.56 17.62 4.18
N GLN A 99 13.83 17.92 3.90
CA GLN A 99 14.93 17.81 4.85
C GLN A 99 15.69 19.13 4.96
N GLY A 100 15.73 19.68 6.16
CA GLY A 100 16.50 20.88 6.49
C GLY A 100 16.26 22.03 5.51
N ALA A 101 17.31 22.45 4.79
CA ALA A 101 17.28 23.57 3.85
C ALA A 101 16.46 23.33 2.56
N GLU A 102 15.85 22.14 2.39
CA GLU A 102 14.80 21.94 1.38
C GLU A 102 13.49 22.67 1.75
N HIS A 103 13.31 23.03 3.03
CA HIS A 103 12.24 23.93 3.43
C HIS A 103 12.50 25.35 2.90
N TYR A 104 11.43 26.02 2.48
CA TYR A 104 11.55 27.35 1.88
C TYR A 104 12.07 28.42 2.85
N PHE A 105 11.66 28.35 4.12
CA PHE A 105 12.03 29.34 5.14
C PHE A 105 13.16 28.84 6.03
N GLU A 106 14.20 29.66 6.20
CA GLU A 106 15.36 29.36 7.04
C GLU A 106 14.98 29.03 8.51
N SER A 107 13.91 29.64 9.01
CA SER A 107 13.41 29.39 10.38
C SER A 107 12.97 27.95 10.66
N VAL A 108 12.82 27.12 9.62
CA VAL A 108 12.49 25.69 9.74
C VAL A 108 13.56 24.78 9.11
N ASN A 109 14.77 25.29 8.85
CA ASN A 109 15.88 24.48 8.33
C ASN A 109 16.38 23.40 9.31
N LEU A 110 15.89 23.38 10.55
CA LEU A 110 16.14 22.32 11.51
C LEU A 110 15.11 21.19 11.42
N MET A 111 14.08 21.32 10.57
CA MET A 111 13.01 20.34 10.46
C MET A 111 13.34 19.26 9.45
N HIS A 112 12.94 18.05 9.78
CA HIS A 112 12.97 16.88 8.91
C HIS A 112 11.55 16.34 8.86
N CYS A 113 10.95 16.32 7.67
CA CYS A 113 9.55 15.96 7.48
C CYS A 113 9.41 14.82 6.47
N ALA A 114 8.45 13.94 6.74
CA ALA A 114 8.00 12.89 5.83
C ALA A 114 6.47 12.87 5.84
N ALA A 115 5.85 12.98 4.67
CA ALA A 115 4.40 13.08 4.55
C ALA A 115 3.85 12.12 3.50
N ALA A 116 2.63 11.63 3.73
CA ALA A 116 1.92 10.72 2.83
C ALA A 116 0.46 11.17 2.62
N PRO A 117 -0.08 11.00 1.40
CA PRO A 117 -1.45 11.38 1.07
C PRO A 117 -2.45 10.38 1.64
N ILE A 118 -3.65 10.86 1.97
CA ILE A 118 -4.82 10.04 2.28
C ILE A 118 -5.90 10.41 1.27
N ARG A 119 -6.47 9.42 0.57
CA ARG A 119 -7.51 9.62 -0.44
C ARG A 119 -8.90 9.24 0.05
N ASP A 120 -9.92 9.88 -0.51
CA ASP A 120 -11.32 9.52 -0.31
C ASP A 120 -11.80 8.49 -1.35
N ILE A 121 -13.05 8.03 -1.21
CA ILE A 121 -13.69 7.10 -2.15
C ILE A 121 -13.89 7.67 -3.56
N TYR A 122 -13.64 8.96 -3.78
CA TYR A 122 -13.70 9.59 -5.09
C TYR A 122 -12.31 9.70 -5.73
N GLY A 123 -11.26 9.20 -5.05
CA GLY A 123 -9.87 9.29 -5.46
C GLY A 123 -9.22 10.65 -5.19
N ASN A 124 -9.96 11.59 -4.60
CA ASN A 124 -9.46 12.93 -4.27
C ASN A 124 -8.61 12.88 -3.00
N LEU A 125 -7.72 13.86 -2.85
CA LEU A 125 -7.00 14.05 -1.60
C LEU A 125 -7.98 14.42 -0.48
N ALA A 126 -8.09 13.57 0.54
CA ALA A 126 -8.89 13.80 1.74
C ALA A 126 -8.07 14.47 2.85
N GLY A 127 -6.76 14.24 2.88
CA GLY A 127 -5.86 14.87 3.85
C GLY A 127 -4.42 14.44 3.64
N VAL A 128 -3.53 15.00 4.45
CA VAL A 128 -2.11 14.62 4.46
C VAL A 128 -1.69 14.27 5.88
N LEU A 129 -1.08 13.10 6.03
CA LEU A 129 -0.39 12.72 7.24
C LEU A 129 1.07 13.17 7.13
N ASP A 130 1.55 13.93 8.10
CA ASP A 130 2.95 14.36 8.19
C ASP A 130 3.58 13.91 9.51
N MET A 131 4.82 13.45 9.42
CA MET A 131 5.69 13.19 10.54
C MET A 131 6.88 14.15 10.48
N SER A 132 7.15 14.80 11.61
CA SER A 132 8.14 15.86 11.71
C SER A 132 9.09 15.60 12.88
N SER A 133 10.39 15.84 12.67
CA SER A 133 11.44 15.81 13.69
C SER A 133 12.22 17.13 13.69
N GLU A 134 12.52 17.67 14.87
CA GLU A 134 13.24 18.94 15.05
C GLU A 134 14.70 18.71 15.46
N GLY A 135 15.63 19.32 14.73
CA GLY A 135 17.07 19.36 15.03
C GLY A 135 17.84 18.07 14.74
N ILE A 136 17.16 16.92 14.67
CA ILE A 136 17.78 15.63 14.39
C ILE A 136 17.00 14.94 13.27
N ALA A 137 17.72 14.42 12.28
CA ALA A 137 17.14 13.59 11.22
C ALA A 137 16.54 12.30 11.80
N PHE A 138 15.66 11.65 11.02
CA PHE A 138 15.07 10.38 11.43
C PHE A 138 16.13 9.28 11.55
N ASN A 139 16.14 8.56 12.67
CA ASN A 139 16.99 7.38 12.86
C ASN A 139 16.34 6.07 12.36
N PHE A 140 15.26 6.21 11.59
CA PHE A 140 14.47 5.14 10.99
C PHE A 140 13.90 5.62 9.66
N ASP A 141 13.33 4.71 8.87
CA ASP A 141 12.67 5.06 7.62
C ASP A 141 11.29 5.72 7.87
N ALA A 142 11.30 7.03 8.09
CA ALA A 142 10.09 7.80 8.35
C ALA A 142 9.11 7.81 7.17
N ALA A 143 9.62 7.71 5.94
CA ALA A 143 8.80 7.57 4.74
C ALA A 143 7.99 6.28 4.80
N THR A 144 8.61 5.15 5.13
CA THR A 144 7.88 3.89 5.28
C THR A 144 6.85 3.95 6.42
N VAL A 145 7.22 4.50 7.58
CA VAL A 145 6.29 4.59 8.73
C VAL A 145 5.08 5.48 8.42
N VAL A 146 5.29 6.68 7.87
CA VAL A 146 4.18 7.59 7.55
C VAL A 146 3.27 6.98 6.47
N GLY A 147 3.84 6.25 5.50
CA GLY A 147 3.06 5.56 4.47
C GLY A 147 2.19 4.44 5.02
N ILE A 148 2.67 3.68 6.01
CA ILE A 148 1.89 2.62 6.69
C ILE A 148 0.69 3.23 7.42
N TYR A 149 0.91 4.26 8.24
CA TYR A 149 -0.19 4.89 8.98
C TYR A 149 -1.16 5.65 8.07
N ALA A 150 -0.67 6.33 7.03
CA ALA A 150 -1.55 6.96 6.04
C ALA A 150 -2.42 5.93 5.32
N SER A 151 -1.86 4.76 4.95
CA SER A 151 -2.63 3.66 4.35
C SER A 151 -3.66 3.09 5.33
N SER A 152 -3.33 2.99 6.62
CA SER A 152 -4.26 2.55 7.67
C SER A 152 -5.45 3.49 7.80
N ILE A 153 -5.18 4.80 7.87
CA ILE A 153 -6.20 5.85 7.96
C ILE A 153 -7.06 5.88 6.68
N GLU A 154 -6.43 5.83 5.50
CA GLU A 154 -7.12 5.75 4.20
C GLU A 154 -8.06 4.55 4.15
N ASN A 155 -7.59 3.36 4.51
CA ASN A 155 -8.42 2.15 4.51
C ASN A 155 -9.66 2.30 5.39
N ARG A 156 -9.52 2.88 6.59
CA ARG A 156 -10.65 3.16 7.48
C ARG A 156 -11.59 4.21 6.90
N LEU A 157 -11.04 5.27 6.31
CA LEU A 157 -11.82 6.32 5.67
C LEU A 157 -12.67 5.76 4.53
N LEU A 158 -12.07 5.00 3.62
CA LEU A 158 -12.74 4.39 2.46
C LEU A 158 -13.90 3.49 2.88
N VAL A 159 -13.69 2.66 3.90
CA VAL A 159 -14.77 1.82 4.46
C VAL A 159 -15.85 2.68 5.11
N SER A 160 -15.49 3.72 5.86
CA SER A 160 -16.48 4.60 6.53
C SER A 160 -17.33 5.42 5.55
N GLN A 161 -16.76 5.80 4.40
CA GLN A 161 -17.43 6.57 3.36
C GLN A 161 -18.26 5.71 2.41
N SER A 162 -18.10 4.39 2.47
CA SER A 162 -18.83 3.47 1.61
C SER A 162 -20.24 3.26 2.12
N ASP A 163 -21.22 3.71 1.34
CA ASP A 163 -22.63 3.46 1.58
C ASP A 163 -23.17 2.51 0.50
N GLU A 164 -23.90 1.47 0.91
CA GLU A 164 -24.47 0.45 0.02
C GLU A 164 -23.46 -0.22 -0.95
N HIS A 165 -22.19 -0.26 -0.58
CA HIS A 165 -21.14 -0.95 -1.34
C HIS A 165 -20.82 -2.31 -0.73
N LEU A 166 -20.55 -3.28 -1.61
CA LEU A 166 -19.84 -4.50 -1.25
C LEU A 166 -18.35 -4.17 -1.13
N ILE A 167 -17.81 -4.29 0.08
CA ILE A 167 -16.38 -4.11 0.35
C ILE A 167 -15.67 -5.41 0.09
N VAL A 168 -14.81 -5.42 -0.94
CA VAL A 168 -13.96 -6.56 -1.27
C VAL A 168 -12.57 -6.29 -0.71
N ARG A 169 -12.18 -7.07 0.31
CA ARG A 169 -10.82 -7.09 0.87
C ARG A 169 -10.07 -8.27 0.30
N PHE A 170 -8.87 -8.06 -0.20
CA PHE A 170 -8.06 -9.16 -0.71
C PHE A 170 -6.57 -8.95 -0.54
N GLN A 171 -5.83 -10.05 -0.43
CA GLN A 171 -4.37 -10.04 -0.37
C GLN A 171 -3.79 -11.44 -0.59
N ILE A 172 -2.51 -11.54 -0.97
CA ILE A 172 -1.82 -12.82 -1.19
C ILE A 172 -1.69 -13.70 0.07
N SER A 173 -1.86 -13.11 1.26
CA SER A 173 -1.81 -13.82 2.54
C SER A 173 -2.98 -13.40 3.43
N LEU A 174 -3.62 -14.37 4.07
CA LEU A 174 -4.72 -14.14 5.01
C LEU A 174 -4.32 -13.18 6.15
N ALA A 175 -3.07 -13.24 6.61
CA ALA A 175 -2.55 -12.40 7.69
C ALA A 175 -2.48 -10.91 7.32
N MET A 176 -2.61 -10.57 6.03
CA MET A 176 -2.54 -9.19 5.55
C MET A 176 -3.90 -8.57 5.20
N LEU A 177 -5.02 -9.30 5.37
CA LEU A 177 -6.35 -8.77 5.05
C LEU A 177 -6.81 -7.65 6.00
N ASP A 178 -6.29 -7.66 7.22
CA ASP A 178 -6.67 -6.75 8.30
C ASP A 178 -5.48 -5.83 8.68
N THR A 179 -4.59 -5.55 7.72
CA THR A 179 -3.42 -4.67 7.90
C THR A 179 -3.49 -3.47 6.94
N PRO A 180 -2.63 -2.45 7.10
CA PRO A 180 -2.55 -1.34 6.15
C PRO A 180 -2.22 -1.77 4.71
N MET A 181 -1.69 -2.98 4.51
CA MET A 181 -1.38 -3.53 3.19
C MET A 181 -2.59 -4.18 2.49
N ALA A 182 -3.75 -4.28 3.15
CA ALA A 182 -4.94 -4.87 2.56
C ALA A 182 -5.34 -4.17 1.26
N CYS A 183 -5.61 -4.93 0.21
CA CYS A 183 -6.24 -4.37 -0.99
C CYS A 183 -7.73 -4.21 -0.72
N LEU A 184 -8.24 -3.01 -0.91
CA LEU A 184 -9.66 -2.68 -0.70
C LEU A 184 -10.28 -2.18 -1.99
N MET A 185 -11.53 -2.54 -2.19
CA MET A 185 -12.36 -2.12 -3.32
C MET A 185 -13.82 -2.03 -2.90
N GLY A 186 -14.49 -0.96 -3.31
CA GLY A 186 -15.94 -0.81 -3.19
C GLY A 186 -16.64 -1.16 -4.50
N VAL A 187 -17.69 -1.95 -4.41
CA VAL A 187 -18.48 -2.41 -5.55
C VAL A 187 -19.95 -2.07 -5.33
N ASN A 188 -20.58 -1.39 -6.28
CA ASN A 188 -22.00 -1.09 -6.18
C ASN A 188 -22.87 -2.31 -6.53
N MET A 189 -24.18 -2.22 -6.30
CA MET A 189 -25.14 -3.29 -6.59
C MET A 189 -25.25 -3.67 -8.08
N ALA A 190 -24.73 -2.84 -8.99
CA ALA A 190 -24.64 -3.16 -10.41
C ALA A 190 -23.34 -3.91 -10.79
N GLY A 191 -22.49 -4.24 -9.81
CA GLY A 191 -21.21 -4.92 -10.03
C GLY A 191 -20.09 -3.99 -10.54
N GLN A 192 -20.30 -2.68 -10.50
CA GLN A 192 -19.28 -1.71 -10.91
C GLN A 192 -18.34 -1.40 -9.75
N ILE A 193 -17.05 -1.34 -10.05
CA ILE A 193 -16.03 -0.91 -9.11
C ILE A 193 -16.12 0.61 -9.02
N VAL A 194 -16.52 1.11 -7.87
CA VAL A 194 -16.72 2.55 -7.61
C VAL A 194 -15.48 3.21 -7.03
N TRP A 195 -14.69 2.47 -6.26
CA TRP A 195 -13.42 2.92 -5.70
C TRP A 195 -12.50 1.74 -5.37
N ARG A 196 -11.20 1.98 -5.24
CA ARG A 196 -10.18 1.03 -4.82
C ARG A 196 -8.94 1.73 -4.28
N ASN A 197 -8.33 1.18 -3.24
CA ASN A 197 -7.13 1.79 -2.68
C ASN A 197 -5.89 1.57 -3.58
N ALA A 198 -4.80 2.27 -3.26
CA ALA A 198 -3.55 2.16 -4.02
C ALA A 198 -2.97 0.73 -4.01
N ALA A 199 -3.15 0.00 -2.89
CA ALA A 199 -2.72 -1.39 -2.79
C ALA A 199 -3.46 -2.30 -3.79
N ALA A 200 -4.78 -2.18 -3.89
CA ALA A 200 -5.59 -2.90 -4.87
C ALA A 200 -5.17 -2.57 -6.30
N SER A 201 -4.94 -1.29 -6.60
CA SER A 201 -4.48 -0.84 -7.91
C SER A 201 -3.17 -1.51 -8.32
N ARG A 202 -2.18 -1.54 -7.42
CA ARG A 202 -0.88 -2.19 -7.66
C ARG A 202 -1.01 -3.70 -7.82
N LEU A 203 -1.74 -4.37 -6.93
CA LEU A 203 -1.87 -5.83 -6.96
C LEU A 203 -2.62 -6.32 -8.19
N LEU A 204 -3.60 -5.55 -8.67
CA LEU A 204 -4.35 -5.85 -9.88
C LEU A 204 -3.63 -5.42 -11.18
N GLY A 205 -2.54 -4.65 -11.09
CA GLY A 205 -1.79 -4.19 -12.26
C GLY A 205 -2.52 -3.15 -13.11
N VAL A 206 -3.36 -2.32 -12.49
CA VAL A 206 -4.23 -1.34 -13.16
C VAL A 206 -3.95 0.05 -12.61
N SER A 207 -3.95 1.06 -13.49
CA SER A 207 -3.59 2.45 -13.14
C SER A 207 -4.40 3.00 -11.97
N PRO A 208 -3.81 3.84 -11.09
CA PRO A 208 -4.50 4.44 -9.96
C PRO A 208 -5.83 5.12 -10.35
N GLU A 209 -6.75 5.22 -9.39
CA GLU A 209 -8.02 5.92 -9.61
C GLU A 209 -7.79 7.38 -10.01
N GLY A 210 -8.55 7.84 -11.00
CA GLY A 210 -8.38 9.15 -11.64
C GLY A 210 -7.80 9.10 -13.06
N GLU A 211 -7.18 7.98 -13.47
CA GLU A 211 -6.62 7.80 -14.82
C GLU A 211 -7.42 6.86 -15.72
N CYS A 212 -8.41 6.13 -15.18
CA CYS A 212 -9.19 5.17 -15.95
C CYS A 212 -10.52 5.78 -16.42
N PRO A 213 -10.71 6.05 -17.73
CA PRO A 213 -11.92 6.69 -18.26
C PRO A 213 -13.12 5.77 -18.40
N LYS A 214 -13.01 4.47 -18.07
CA LYS A 214 -14.12 3.51 -18.18
C LYS A 214 -14.45 2.89 -16.82
N PRO A 215 -15.76 2.79 -16.47
CA PRO A 215 -16.19 1.96 -15.35
C PRO A 215 -15.71 0.53 -15.59
N CYS A 216 -14.97 -0.02 -14.64
CA CYS A 216 -14.59 -1.44 -14.64
C CYS A 216 -15.56 -2.23 -13.76
N THR A 217 -15.93 -3.41 -14.20
CA THR A 217 -16.78 -4.32 -13.43
C THR A 217 -15.94 -5.31 -12.65
N VAL A 218 -16.51 -5.87 -11.57
CA VAL A 218 -15.85 -6.95 -10.83
C VAL A 218 -15.64 -8.19 -11.69
N ASP A 219 -16.55 -8.47 -12.61
CA ASP A 219 -16.46 -9.59 -13.55
C ASP A 219 -15.21 -9.44 -14.45
N GLU A 220 -14.91 -8.22 -14.92
CA GLU A 220 -13.72 -7.95 -15.73
C GLU A 220 -12.42 -8.07 -14.93
N VAL A 221 -12.42 -7.58 -13.69
CA VAL A 221 -11.19 -7.44 -12.88
C VAL A 221 -10.88 -8.70 -12.05
N LEU A 222 -11.91 -9.36 -11.52
CA LEU A 222 -11.80 -10.49 -10.61
C LEU A 222 -12.26 -11.81 -11.24
N GLN A 223 -12.83 -11.79 -12.46
CA GLN A 223 -13.44 -12.97 -13.11
C GLN A 223 -14.47 -13.67 -12.21
N ARG A 224 -15.20 -12.86 -11.42
CA ARG A 224 -16.27 -13.28 -10.52
C ARG A 224 -17.42 -12.30 -10.61
N SER A 225 -18.62 -12.85 -10.63
CA SER A 225 -19.84 -12.05 -10.60
C SER A 225 -20.04 -11.39 -9.23
N PHE A 226 -20.73 -10.25 -9.23
CA PHE A 226 -21.19 -9.60 -7.99
C PHE A 226 -21.91 -10.59 -7.05
N SER A 227 -22.83 -11.40 -7.58
CA SER A 227 -23.61 -12.37 -6.80
C SER A 227 -22.75 -13.44 -6.13
N GLU A 228 -21.71 -13.92 -6.81
CA GLU A 228 -20.75 -14.86 -6.21
C GLU A 228 -20.01 -14.22 -5.04
N LEU A 229 -19.47 -13.01 -5.25
CA LEU A 229 -18.74 -12.28 -4.21
C LEU A 229 -19.64 -11.96 -3.01
N ALA A 230 -20.85 -11.47 -3.25
CA ALA A 230 -21.84 -11.15 -2.22
C ALA A 230 -22.36 -12.40 -1.46
N SER A 231 -22.27 -13.58 -2.07
CA SER A 231 -22.64 -14.86 -1.42
C SER A 231 -21.56 -15.46 -0.54
N THR A 232 -20.37 -14.85 -0.49
CA THR A 232 -19.27 -15.30 0.36
C THR A 232 -19.66 -15.07 1.83
N PRO A 233 -19.53 -16.05 2.73
CA PRO A 233 -19.85 -15.87 4.14
C PRO A 233 -19.00 -14.73 4.72
N GLY A 234 -19.65 -13.72 5.32
CA GLY A 234 -19.00 -12.47 5.77
C GLY A 234 -17.87 -12.64 6.80
N THR A 235 -17.68 -13.83 7.37
CA THR A 235 -16.57 -14.17 8.28
C THR A 235 -15.51 -15.10 7.64
N GLY A 236 -15.77 -15.65 6.45
CA GLY A 236 -14.87 -16.56 5.76
C GLY A 236 -14.05 -15.85 4.68
N SER A 237 -12.76 -16.18 4.60
CA SER A 237 -11.98 -15.84 3.41
C SER A 237 -12.05 -16.98 2.39
N SER A 238 -12.19 -16.68 1.11
CA SER A 238 -12.05 -17.64 0.01
C SER A 238 -10.78 -17.37 -0.78
N LEU A 239 -10.23 -18.38 -1.46
CA LEU A 239 -9.15 -18.19 -2.42
C LEU A 239 -9.71 -17.79 -3.79
N LEU A 240 -9.11 -16.78 -4.40
CA LEU A 240 -9.42 -16.30 -5.74
C LEU A 240 -8.14 -16.20 -6.56
N ARG A 241 -8.17 -16.69 -7.80
CA ARG A 241 -7.09 -16.48 -8.75
C ARG A 241 -7.39 -15.22 -9.56
N LEU A 242 -6.51 -14.22 -9.46
CA LEU A 242 -6.60 -12.99 -10.24
C LEU A 242 -6.18 -13.24 -11.71
N PRO A 243 -6.60 -12.39 -12.66
CA PRO A 243 -6.23 -12.52 -14.08
C PRO A 243 -4.71 -12.49 -14.33
N ASN A 244 -3.95 -11.81 -13.47
CA ASN A 244 -2.49 -11.78 -13.52
C ASN A 244 -1.81 -13.05 -12.98
N GLY A 245 -2.60 -14.05 -12.57
CA GLY A 245 -2.12 -15.36 -12.11
C GLY A 245 -1.91 -15.47 -10.60
N LEU A 246 -1.98 -14.37 -9.85
CA LEU A 246 -1.82 -14.39 -8.40
C LEU A 246 -3.01 -15.06 -7.71
N LEU A 247 -2.72 -15.90 -6.72
CA LEU A 247 -3.73 -16.42 -5.80
C LEU A 247 -3.82 -15.47 -4.60
N VAL A 248 -5.03 -15.04 -4.28
CA VAL A 248 -5.31 -14.13 -3.17
C VAL A 248 -6.40 -14.69 -2.28
N HIS A 249 -6.30 -14.42 -0.98
CA HIS A 249 -7.44 -14.53 -0.06
C HIS A 249 -8.35 -13.33 -0.29
N VAL A 250 -9.66 -13.57 -0.29
CA VAL A 250 -10.70 -12.55 -0.47
C VAL A 250 -11.71 -12.67 0.65
N ARG A 251 -12.10 -11.55 1.26
CA ARG A 251 -13.20 -11.40 2.21
C ARG A 251 -14.13 -10.30 1.69
N CYS A 252 -15.42 -10.59 1.62
CA CYS A 252 -16.43 -9.65 1.14
C CYS A 252 -17.38 -9.31 2.29
N GLU A 253 -17.64 -8.01 2.48
CA GLU A 253 -18.57 -7.52 3.49
C GLU A 253 -19.52 -6.50 2.85
N LEU A 254 -20.83 -6.75 2.94
CA LEU A 254 -21.82 -5.78 2.47
C LEU A 254 -22.16 -4.82 3.60
N GLN A 255 -21.99 -3.52 3.34
CA GLN A 255 -22.33 -2.48 4.31
C GLN A 255 -23.79 -2.07 4.11
N ALA A 256 -24.66 -2.48 5.03
CA ALA A 256 -26.05 -2.06 5.02
C ALA A 256 -26.19 -0.59 5.47
N ARG A 257 -27.23 0.10 5.00
CA ARG A 257 -27.53 1.51 5.31
C ARG A 257 -27.65 1.83 6.82
N ASP A 258 -27.95 0.83 7.63
CA ASP A 258 -28.12 0.94 9.08
C ASP A 258 -26.83 0.66 9.87
N GLY A 259 -25.69 0.46 9.18
CA GLY A 259 -24.40 0.15 9.80
C GLY A 259 -24.26 -1.31 10.25
N HIS A 260 -25.26 -2.17 9.99
CA HIS A 260 -25.15 -3.59 10.25
C HIS A 260 -24.30 -4.28 9.16
N ARG A 261 -23.22 -4.93 9.58
CA ARG A 261 -22.18 -5.53 8.71
C ARG A 261 -22.55 -6.88 8.08
N GLN A 262 -23.79 -7.34 8.23
CA GLN A 262 -24.14 -8.73 7.91
C GLN A 262 -25.49 -8.83 7.22
N LEU A 263 -25.49 -8.57 5.90
CA LEU A 263 -26.54 -9.06 5.02
C LEU A 263 -26.03 -10.34 4.37
N PHE A 264 -26.47 -11.49 4.87
CA PHE A 264 -26.20 -12.77 4.23
C PHE A 264 -27.10 -12.89 3.00
N ALA A 265 -26.52 -13.06 1.82
CA ALA A 265 -27.27 -13.57 0.68
C ALA A 265 -27.71 -15.00 1.03
N MET A 266 -29.01 -15.21 1.26
CA MET A 266 -29.55 -16.55 1.42
C MET A 266 -29.37 -17.30 0.11
N ARG A 267 -28.42 -18.25 0.06
CA ARG A 267 -28.40 -19.26 -1.00
C ARG A 267 -29.71 -20.06 -0.89
N GLN A 268 -30.53 -20.04 -1.95
CA GLN A 268 -31.42 -21.16 -2.17
C GLN A 268 -30.54 -22.39 -2.46
N PRO A 269 -30.71 -23.51 -1.75
CA PRO A 269 -29.92 -24.70 -2.00
C PRO A 269 -30.26 -25.24 -3.39
N VAL A 270 -29.28 -25.23 -4.29
CA VAL A 270 -29.31 -26.06 -5.49
C VAL A 270 -29.20 -27.51 -5.00
N GLN A 271 -30.18 -28.35 -5.34
CA GLN A 271 -30.19 -29.77 -4.99
C GLN A 271 -28.95 -30.46 -5.58
N GLU A 272 -27.96 -30.75 -4.75
CA GLU A 272 -26.85 -31.63 -5.11
C GLU A 272 -27.35 -33.08 -5.13
N ALA A 273 -27.28 -33.69 -6.32
CA ALA A 273 -27.51 -35.10 -6.51
C ALA A 273 -26.47 -35.90 -5.71
N SER A 274 -26.95 -36.79 -4.84
CA SER A 274 -26.16 -37.64 -3.96
C SER A 274 -25.25 -38.59 -4.74
N TRP A 275 -23.94 -38.42 -4.62
CA TRP A 275 -22.97 -39.46 -4.93
C TRP A 275 -22.61 -40.19 -3.64
N VAL A 276 -23.12 -41.40 -3.50
CA VAL A 276 -22.80 -42.32 -2.40
C VAL A 276 -21.36 -42.82 -2.59
N GLU A 277 -20.48 -42.50 -1.64
CA GLU A 277 -19.14 -43.09 -1.54
C GLU A 277 -19.24 -44.61 -1.32
N LYS A 278 -18.77 -45.38 -2.30
CA LYS A 278 -18.42 -46.79 -2.10
C LYS A 278 -16.97 -46.86 -1.63
N THR A 279 -16.78 -47.13 -0.35
CA THR A 279 -15.51 -47.57 0.24
C THR A 279 -15.02 -48.83 -0.48
N ARG A 280 -13.82 -48.79 -1.05
CA ARG A 280 -13.07 -49.98 -1.50
C ARG A 280 -11.89 -50.19 -0.55
N ASP A 281 -12.02 -51.21 0.28
CA ASP A 281 -10.92 -51.92 0.91
C ASP A 281 -10.17 -52.69 -0.18
N ASP A 282 -8.91 -52.35 -0.43
CA ASP A 282 -7.93 -53.26 -1.02
C ASP A 282 -6.54 -52.98 -0.40
N PRO A 283 -5.77 -54.02 -0.01
CA PRO A 283 -4.52 -53.85 0.72
C PRO A 283 -3.35 -53.41 -0.16
N LEU A 284 -2.49 -52.53 0.37
CA LEU A 284 -1.25 -52.08 -0.27
C LEU A 284 -0.26 -53.24 -0.50
N PRO A 285 0.34 -53.40 -1.70
CA PRO A 285 1.43 -54.34 -1.90
C PRO A 285 2.74 -53.77 -1.34
N THR A 286 3.41 -54.57 -0.51
CA THR A 286 4.79 -54.41 -0.06
C THR A 286 5.76 -54.65 -1.21
N ALA A 287 6.62 -53.67 -1.51
CA ALA A 287 7.79 -53.84 -2.38
C ALA A 287 9.05 -53.34 -1.68
N SER A 288 10.04 -54.22 -1.66
CA SER A 288 11.34 -54.19 -1.01
C SER A 288 12.28 -53.06 -1.45
N VAL A 289 13.07 -52.54 -0.51
CA VAL A 289 14.21 -51.66 -0.73
C VAL A 289 15.40 -52.46 -1.26
N PRO A 290 16.02 -52.10 -2.41
CA PRO A 290 17.35 -52.59 -2.77
C PRO A 290 18.42 -51.56 -2.39
N GLU A 291 19.47 -52.04 -1.74
CA GLU A 291 20.68 -51.30 -1.40
C GLU A 291 21.59 -51.05 -2.61
N HIS A 292 22.17 -49.83 -2.63
CA HIS A 292 23.42 -49.38 -3.24
C HIS A 292 23.77 -49.75 -4.70
N ASN A 293 23.92 -48.71 -5.53
CA ASN A 293 25.21 -48.50 -6.18
C ASN A 293 25.48 -47.02 -6.45
N THR A 294 26.50 -46.49 -5.78
CA THR A 294 27.13 -45.19 -6.02
C THR A 294 27.89 -45.26 -7.35
N ALA A 295 27.22 -44.92 -8.44
CA ALA A 295 27.87 -44.57 -9.69
C ALA A 295 27.74 -43.06 -9.89
N LEU A 296 28.86 -42.34 -9.75
CA LEU A 296 29.00 -40.97 -10.23
C LEU A 296 28.66 -40.93 -11.72
N ALA A 297 27.45 -40.50 -12.05
CA ALA A 297 27.10 -40.12 -13.41
C ALA A 297 27.81 -38.79 -13.72
N ALA A 298 28.57 -38.81 -14.81
CA ALA A 298 29.40 -37.73 -15.29
C ALA A 298 28.62 -36.42 -15.44
N VAL A 299 29.19 -35.35 -14.89
CA VAL A 299 28.74 -33.97 -15.06
C VAL A 299 28.93 -33.57 -16.53
N ASP A 300 27.85 -33.19 -17.18
CA ASP A 300 27.85 -32.55 -18.51
C ASP A 300 28.68 -31.25 -18.42
N PRO A 301 29.70 -30.99 -19.27
CA PRO A 301 30.63 -29.87 -19.09
C PRO A 301 30.05 -28.47 -19.36
N SER A 302 28.72 -28.35 -19.51
CA SER A 302 28.10 -27.18 -20.13
C SER A 302 27.14 -26.38 -19.24
N GLU A 303 27.00 -26.72 -17.96
CA GLU A 303 26.21 -25.91 -17.01
C GLU A 303 27.09 -25.05 -16.10
N PRO A 304 26.86 -23.72 -16.03
CA PRO A 304 27.65 -22.83 -15.19
C PRO A 304 27.48 -23.19 -13.71
N ALA A 305 28.60 -23.47 -13.04
CA ALA A 305 28.67 -23.97 -11.66
C ALA A 305 28.18 -22.95 -10.59
N SER A 306 27.81 -21.74 -10.99
CA SER A 306 27.15 -20.76 -10.13
C SER A 306 26.32 -19.75 -10.95
N LEU A 307 25.32 -19.13 -10.30
CA LEU A 307 24.55 -18.01 -10.88
C LEU A 307 25.47 -16.88 -11.38
N ARG A 308 26.64 -16.70 -10.75
CA ARG A 308 27.63 -15.69 -11.16
C ARG A 308 28.30 -16.04 -12.49
N ASP A 309 28.48 -17.32 -12.79
CA ASP A 309 29.08 -17.79 -14.05
C ASP A 309 28.05 -17.75 -15.19
N ALA A 310 26.78 -18.03 -14.88
CA ALA A 310 25.67 -17.89 -15.82
C ALA A 310 25.50 -16.42 -16.29
N ASP A 311 25.66 -15.46 -15.38
CA ASP A 311 25.60 -14.03 -15.71
C ASP A 311 26.77 -13.59 -16.61
N VAL A 312 27.98 -14.10 -16.36
CA VAL A 312 29.16 -13.79 -17.18
C VAL A 312 29.00 -14.35 -18.59
N ASP A 313 28.53 -15.59 -18.71
CA ASP A 313 28.26 -16.23 -19.99
C ASP A 313 27.18 -15.51 -20.80
N LEU A 314 26.11 -15.05 -20.15
CA LEU A 314 25.05 -14.28 -20.80
C LEU A 314 25.57 -12.94 -21.33
N ILE A 315 26.41 -12.24 -20.57
CA ILE A 315 27.06 -11.00 -20.99
C ILE A 315 28.00 -11.27 -22.18
N ALA A 316 28.81 -12.33 -22.11
CA ALA A 316 29.76 -12.69 -23.17
C ALA A 316 29.06 -13.07 -24.48
N ARG A 317 28.00 -13.88 -24.43
CA ARG A 317 27.18 -14.25 -25.61
C ARG A 317 26.54 -13.01 -26.23
N THR A 318 25.97 -12.13 -25.40
CA THR A 318 25.30 -10.92 -25.90
C THR A 318 26.28 -9.92 -26.51
N LEU A 319 27.51 -9.81 -25.98
CA LEU A 319 28.57 -9.00 -26.59
C LEU A 319 28.99 -9.55 -27.95
N LYS A 320 29.11 -10.88 -28.08
CA LYS A 320 29.44 -11.53 -29.35
C LYS A 320 28.36 -11.29 -30.40
N GLU A 321 27.08 -11.41 -30.02
CA GLU A 321 25.93 -11.07 -30.90
C GLU A 321 25.91 -9.60 -31.31
N CYS A 322 26.36 -8.70 -30.44
CA CYS A 322 26.45 -7.26 -30.72
C CYS A 322 27.77 -6.84 -31.38
N GLY A 323 28.60 -7.79 -31.84
CA GLY A 323 29.87 -7.51 -32.51
C GLY A 323 30.89 -6.76 -31.63
N GLY A 324 30.85 -6.97 -30.32
CA GLY A 324 31.71 -6.27 -29.35
C GLY A 324 31.22 -4.88 -28.93
N ASN A 325 30.06 -4.41 -29.42
CA ASN A 325 29.52 -3.11 -29.03
C ASN A 325 28.87 -3.15 -27.64
N VAL A 326 29.61 -2.68 -26.63
CA VAL A 326 29.18 -2.64 -25.23
C VAL A 326 27.90 -1.82 -25.01
N SER A 327 27.68 -0.75 -25.77
CA SER A 327 26.48 0.08 -25.63
C SER A 327 25.22 -0.56 -26.23
N ALA A 328 25.39 -1.41 -27.25
CA ALA A 328 24.30 -2.22 -27.80
C ALA A 328 23.96 -3.39 -26.85
N ALA A 329 24.99 -4.08 -26.33
CA ALA A 329 24.80 -5.18 -25.37
C ALA A 329 24.15 -4.69 -24.06
N ALA A 330 24.55 -3.54 -23.53
CA ALA A 330 23.95 -2.94 -22.33
C ALA A 330 22.46 -2.64 -22.50
N ARG A 331 22.06 -2.08 -23.67
CA ARG A 331 20.64 -1.85 -23.98
C ARG A 331 19.85 -3.15 -24.12
N LYS A 332 20.44 -4.16 -24.75
CA LYS A 332 19.78 -5.47 -24.96
C LYS A 332 19.57 -6.21 -23.63
N LEU A 333 20.55 -6.13 -22.72
CA LEU A 333 20.49 -6.74 -21.38
C LEU A 333 19.79 -5.87 -20.33
N ARG A 334 19.41 -4.62 -20.67
CA ARG A 334 18.83 -3.63 -19.75
C ARG A 334 19.68 -3.38 -18.49
N VAL A 335 21.00 -3.41 -18.64
CA VAL A 335 21.96 -3.13 -17.56
C VAL A 335 22.83 -1.92 -17.90
N SER A 336 23.51 -1.35 -16.90
CA SER A 336 24.43 -0.24 -17.14
C SER A 336 25.69 -0.71 -17.87
N ARG A 337 26.27 0.16 -18.71
CA ARG A 337 27.58 -0.08 -19.36
C ARG A 337 28.67 -0.38 -18.34
N GLY A 338 28.64 0.32 -17.19
CA GLY A 338 29.60 0.13 -16.10
C GLY A 338 29.53 -1.25 -15.45
N LEU A 339 28.35 -1.89 -15.42
CA LEU A 339 28.20 -3.26 -14.93
C LEU A 339 28.87 -4.26 -15.88
N ILE A 340 28.71 -4.07 -17.19
CA ILE A 340 29.40 -4.90 -18.21
C ILE A 340 30.92 -4.74 -18.11
N TYR A 341 31.43 -3.50 -18.03
CA TYR A 341 32.89 -3.27 -17.88
C TYR A 341 33.47 -3.89 -16.61
N ARG A 342 32.76 -3.77 -15.48
CA ARG A 342 33.19 -4.36 -14.20
C ARG A 342 33.25 -5.89 -14.26
N ARG A 343 32.36 -6.52 -15.04
CA ARG A 343 32.32 -7.97 -15.20
C ARG A 343 33.38 -8.49 -16.17
N ILE A 344 33.68 -7.76 -17.23
CA ILE A 344 34.76 -8.10 -18.18
C ILE A 344 36.15 -7.90 -17.56
N GLN A 345 36.33 -6.88 -16.70
CA GLN A 345 37.62 -6.62 -16.02
C GLN A 345 37.87 -7.49 -14.78
N GLY A 346 36.83 -8.13 -14.24
CA GLY A 346 36.90 -8.98 -13.05
C GLY A 346 36.73 -10.48 -13.34
N ALA A 347 36.86 -10.88 -14.61
CA ALA A 347 36.81 -12.28 -15.08
C ALA A 347 38.21 -12.78 -15.44
#